data_AF-A0AAU7NCS1-F1
#
_entry.id   AF-A0AAU7NCS1-F1
#
_cell.length_a   1.000
_cell.length_b   1.000
_cell.length_c   1.000
_cell.angle_alpha   90.00
_cell.angle_beta   90.00
_cell.angle_gamma   90.00
#
_symmetry.space_group_name_H-M   'P 1'
#
loop_
_entity.id
_entity.type
_entity.pdbx_description
1 polymer ?
#
loop_
_entity_poly.entity_id
_entity_poly.type
_entity_poly.pdbx_seq_one_letter_code
_entity_poly.pdbx_strand_id
1 'polypeptide(L)'
;MLKKNKISLSAIAAGLALSGMLVSTFSHAAATDAASQMPDISQKKILVGYWHNWGINPEEIDKARGYQGGLPSDMSLREVPRGYNVVNVSFMKVMDGQSGNIPTFKPYNASDEEFRAQVAELNEQGRAVLISLGGADAHIALNKDQTEALAAEIIRLTDRYGFDGLDIDLEQTAITAADNSTVIPAALKMVRDHYQQQGKHFIISMAPEFPYLQADRGVNYKAYLQNLEGVYDFIAPQYYNQAGDGVNMMTQEEKDEVGEWWLPQEWGKGYSDRQKELFLYYLTDSLANGTRGYVKIPANKLVIGLPANPDAAGTGYVRDAQSVFNALSRLEEKNEAVKGLMTWSVNWDNGNTKNGQHYGYEFLNRYQSILDGSLPDGGDETDTQAPTQVQGVQATLKGQDVSLSWLPAKDNTGVAGYAIWRGLEKIGDTHELNFTDTQTQPGMSYRYTVIAYDAANNFATPSQPVNVTVPDNDDGGGEEGGQGGDVTPFTPGKLYAVGDKVLYEGNVYRCQIGHTGASHWSPDRARNLWVAE
;
A
#
# COMPACT_ATOMS: atom_id res chain seq x y z
N MET A 1 3.81 62.11 -62.14
CA MET A 1 3.42 61.76 -63.53
C MET A 1 3.17 60.27 -63.61
N LEU A 2 2.08 59.90 -64.30
CA LEU A 2 1.55 58.55 -64.45
C LEU A 2 2.51 57.58 -65.15
N LYS A 3 2.49 56.29 -64.79
CA LYS A 3 1.87 55.23 -65.62
C LYS A 3 1.84 53.87 -64.92
N LYS A 4 0.65 53.28 -64.94
CA LYS A 4 0.33 51.87 -64.68
C LYS A 4 0.98 50.99 -65.75
N ASN A 5 1.29 49.73 -65.40
CA ASN A 5 0.97 48.59 -66.26
C ASN A 5 0.74 47.32 -65.43
N LYS A 6 -0.40 46.66 -65.73
CA LYS A 6 -0.86 45.37 -65.22
C LYS A 6 -0.18 44.25 -66.00
N ILE A 7 0.12 43.11 -65.37
CA ILE A 7 -0.05 41.76 -65.94
C ILE A 7 -0.42 40.79 -64.81
N SER A 8 -1.44 39.97 -65.05
CA SER A 8 -1.96 38.92 -64.16
C SER A 8 -1.57 37.51 -64.63
N LEU A 9 -1.31 36.64 -63.64
CA LEU A 9 -1.47 35.17 -63.56
C LEU A 9 -1.06 34.25 -64.72
N SER A 10 -0.19 33.27 -64.42
CA SER A 10 -0.50 31.82 -64.47
C SER A 10 0.65 30.99 -63.87
N ALA A 11 0.29 29.88 -63.24
CA ALA A 11 1.09 29.03 -62.37
C ALA A 11 2.15 28.15 -63.07
N ILE A 12 3.27 27.90 -62.37
CA ILE A 12 3.98 26.60 -62.35
C ILE A 12 4.46 26.35 -60.92
N ALA A 13 4.01 25.24 -60.35
CA ALA A 13 4.45 24.68 -59.07
C ALA A 13 5.74 23.87 -59.26
N ALA A 14 6.68 23.97 -58.32
CA ALA A 14 7.51 22.87 -57.80
C ALA A 14 8.59 23.40 -56.85
N GLY A 15 8.77 22.76 -55.68
CA GLY A 15 10.03 22.79 -54.93
C GLY A 15 9.97 23.32 -53.49
N LEU A 16 9.32 22.55 -52.60
CA LEU A 16 9.45 22.65 -51.15
C LEU A 16 10.88 22.36 -50.67
N ALA A 17 11.37 23.17 -49.73
CA ALA A 17 12.20 22.72 -48.59
C ALA A 17 12.26 23.83 -47.52
N LEU A 18 11.16 24.01 -46.78
CA LEU A 18 11.24 24.66 -45.47
C LEU A 18 11.50 23.57 -44.43
N SER A 19 12.61 23.69 -43.73
CA SER A 19 12.96 22.94 -42.53
C SER A 19 11.97 23.27 -41.41
N GLY A 20 10.88 22.52 -41.35
CA GLY A 20 10.03 22.44 -40.16
C GLY A 20 10.66 21.49 -39.16
N MET A 21 11.11 22.02 -38.02
CA MET A 21 11.28 21.22 -36.81
C MET A 21 9.92 20.62 -36.45
N LEU A 22 9.73 19.33 -36.73
CA LEU A 22 8.66 18.54 -36.17
C LEU A 22 8.95 18.36 -34.67
N VAL A 23 8.44 19.27 -33.85
CA VAL A 23 8.10 18.91 -32.47
C VAL A 23 6.89 18.01 -32.60
N SER A 24 7.09 16.70 -32.47
CA SER A 24 6.00 15.74 -32.33
C SER A 24 5.29 16.03 -31.01
N THR A 25 4.31 16.91 -31.01
CA THR A 25 3.31 16.99 -29.95
C THR A 25 2.47 15.73 -30.07
N PHE A 26 2.88 14.65 -29.41
CA PHE A 26 1.93 13.64 -28.99
C PHE A 26 1.04 14.31 -27.94
N SER A 27 -0.04 14.94 -28.38
CA SER A 27 -1.19 15.17 -27.51
C SER A 27 -1.73 13.80 -27.13
N HIS A 28 -1.18 13.21 -26.06
CA HIS A 28 -1.94 12.22 -25.30
C HIS A 28 -3.17 12.98 -24.82
N ALA A 29 -4.34 12.63 -25.34
CA ALA A 29 -5.57 13.02 -24.67
C ALA A 29 -5.44 12.54 -23.22
N ALA A 30 -5.60 13.45 -22.26
CA ALA A 30 -5.61 13.07 -20.86
C ALA A 30 -6.63 11.94 -20.68
N ALA A 31 -6.21 10.83 -20.07
CA ALA A 31 -7.12 9.74 -19.79
C ALA A 31 -8.29 10.28 -18.93
N THR A 32 -9.51 9.83 -19.19
CA THR A 32 -10.71 10.28 -18.47
C THR A 32 -11.19 9.21 -17.48
N ASP A 33 -10.25 8.50 -16.88
CA ASP A 33 -10.50 7.45 -15.88
C ASP A 33 -10.55 8.01 -14.45
N ALA A 34 -10.83 7.15 -13.48
CA ALA A 34 -10.86 7.51 -12.07
C ALA A 34 -9.51 8.00 -11.54
N ALA A 35 -8.41 7.47 -12.09
CA ALA A 35 -7.02 7.89 -11.82
C ALA A 35 -6.74 9.37 -12.15
N SER A 36 -7.68 10.05 -12.81
CA SER A 36 -7.56 11.47 -13.17
C SER A 36 -8.33 12.40 -12.24
N GLN A 37 -9.07 11.88 -11.26
CA GLN A 37 -10.07 12.65 -10.50
C GLN A 37 -9.52 13.35 -9.26
N MET A 38 -8.46 12.83 -8.62
CA MET A 38 -7.95 13.33 -7.33
C MET A 38 -8.98 13.28 -6.20
N PRO A 39 -9.17 12.12 -5.53
CA PRO A 39 -10.15 11.95 -4.46
C PRO A 39 -9.99 12.97 -3.32
N ASP A 40 -11.11 13.54 -2.87
CA ASP A 40 -11.10 14.49 -1.76
C ASP A 40 -10.95 13.77 -0.40
N ILE A 41 -9.97 14.24 0.37
CA ILE A 41 -9.66 13.81 1.74
C ILE A 41 -10.01 14.87 2.78
N SER A 42 -10.50 16.05 2.39
CA SER A 42 -10.65 17.21 3.27
C SER A 42 -11.58 16.95 4.47
N GLN A 43 -12.70 16.26 4.24
CA GLN A 43 -13.73 15.96 5.25
C GLN A 43 -13.59 14.59 5.93
N LYS A 44 -12.44 13.91 5.77
CA LYS A 44 -12.21 12.56 6.32
C LYS A 44 -11.06 12.54 7.31
N LYS A 45 -11.09 11.66 8.30
CA LYS A 45 -9.86 11.17 8.92
C LYS A 45 -9.10 10.33 7.91
N ILE A 46 -7.78 10.29 8.03
CA ILE A 46 -6.94 9.50 7.11
C ILE A 46 -6.13 8.44 7.84
N LEU A 47 -6.05 7.27 7.23
CA LEU A 47 -5.11 6.21 7.57
C LEU A 47 -4.17 6.07 6.39
N VAL A 48 -2.97 6.63 6.54
CA VAL A 48 -1.95 6.67 5.51
C VAL A 48 -1.09 5.41 5.61
N GLY A 49 -0.83 4.73 4.49
CA GLY A 49 0.08 3.60 4.45
C GLY A 49 1.09 3.75 3.31
N TYR A 50 2.38 3.57 3.61
CA TYR A 50 3.40 3.50 2.56
C TYR A 50 3.34 2.14 1.85
N TRP A 51 3.52 2.15 0.53
CA TRP A 51 3.61 0.97 -0.33
C TRP A 51 4.98 0.92 -1.01
N HIS A 52 5.64 -0.24 -0.94
CA HIS A 52 7.00 -0.45 -1.42
C HIS A 52 7.04 -0.69 -2.93
N ASN A 53 7.74 0.16 -3.69
CA ASN A 53 8.02 -0.06 -5.11
C ASN A 53 9.28 -0.90 -5.33
N TRP A 54 9.43 -1.98 -4.55
CA TRP A 54 10.47 -2.99 -4.71
C TRP A 54 9.98 -4.33 -4.15
N GLY A 55 10.41 -5.42 -4.78
CA GLY A 55 10.11 -6.77 -4.33
C GLY A 55 11.23 -7.37 -3.46
N ILE A 56 11.01 -8.60 -3.02
CA ILE A 56 12.04 -9.38 -2.33
C ILE A 56 12.86 -10.14 -3.37
N ASN A 57 14.17 -9.87 -3.41
CA ASN A 57 15.10 -10.71 -4.17
C ASN A 57 15.45 -11.96 -3.32
N PRO A 58 15.08 -13.19 -3.74
CA PRO A 58 15.40 -14.40 -2.98
C PRO A 58 16.90 -14.64 -2.83
N GLU A 59 17.72 -14.15 -3.77
CA GLU A 59 19.18 -14.28 -3.74
C GLU A 59 19.84 -13.30 -2.75
N GLU A 60 19.14 -12.23 -2.36
CA GLU A 60 19.59 -11.20 -1.43
C GLU A 60 18.61 -10.99 -0.28
N ILE A 61 17.95 -12.07 0.17
CA ILE A 61 16.84 -12.03 1.14
C ILE A 61 17.19 -11.28 2.44
N ASP A 62 18.46 -11.31 2.85
CA ASP A 62 18.93 -10.62 4.05
C ASP A 62 18.84 -9.09 3.95
N LYS A 63 18.88 -8.52 2.73
CA LYS A 63 18.65 -7.08 2.51
C LYS A 63 17.19 -6.68 2.68
N ALA A 64 16.26 -7.62 2.54
CA ALA A 64 14.83 -7.39 2.70
C ALA A 64 14.36 -7.58 4.15
N ARG A 65 15.26 -7.99 5.06
CA ARG A 65 14.88 -8.28 6.45
C ARG A 65 14.57 -7.01 7.23
N GLY A 66 13.51 -7.11 8.02
CA GLY A 66 13.11 -6.09 8.97
C GLY A 66 14.03 -6.07 10.19
N TYR A 67 13.79 -5.10 11.08
CA TYR A 67 14.61 -4.88 12.27
C TYR A 67 14.62 -6.07 13.25
N GLN A 68 13.66 -6.99 13.19
CA GLN A 68 13.61 -8.24 13.98
C GLN A 68 13.84 -9.50 13.13
N GLY A 69 14.19 -9.34 11.85
CA GLY A 69 14.51 -10.43 10.92
C GLY A 69 13.33 -10.99 10.12
N GLY A 70 12.14 -10.40 10.25
CA GLY A 70 10.97 -10.69 9.41
C GLY A 70 11.11 -10.18 7.98
N LEU A 71 10.08 -10.40 7.17
CA LEU A 71 10.03 -10.03 5.76
C LEU A 71 8.72 -9.30 5.44
N PRO A 72 8.76 -8.21 4.63
CA PRO A 72 7.55 -7.55 4.18
C PRO A 72 6.83 -8.40 3.13
N SER A 73 5.56 -8.13 2.86
CA SER A 73 4.88 -8.71 1.70
C SER A 73 5.27 -7.97 0.42
N ASP A 74 5.49 -8.72 -0.65
CA ASP A 74 5.34 -8.21 -2.02
C ASP A 74 3.83 -8.18 -2.33
N MET A 75 3.30 -7.08 -2.87
CA MET A 75 1.87 -6.94 -3.17
C MET A 75 1.65 -5.87 -4.25
N SER A 76 0.58 -6.01 -5.03
CA SER A 76 0.07 -4.96 -5.91
C SER A 76 -0.66 -3.86 -5.11
N LEU A 77 -0.89 -2.68 -5.72
CA LEU A 77 -1.69 -1.63 -5.08
C LEU A 77 -3.14 -2.08 -4.84
N ARG A 78 -3.67 -2.97 -5.68
CA ARG A 78 -5.05 -3.49 -5.59
C ARG A 78 -5.29 -4.29 -4.30
N GLU A 79 -4.23 -4.93 -3.79
CA GLU A 79 -4.28 -5.75 -2.58
C GLU A 79 -4.24 -4.90 -1.30
N VAL A 80 -3.90 -3.62 -1.38
CA VAL A 80 -3.90 -2.73 -0.21
C VAL A 80 -5.32 -2.61 0.34
N PRO A 81 -5.57 -3.00 1.61
CA PRO A 81 -6.91 -2.97 2.19
C PRO A 81 -7.57 -1.59 2.16
N ARG A 82 -8.89 -1.56 2.02
CA ARG A 82 -9.68 -0.32 1.87
C ARG A 82 -9.57 0.65 3.03
N GLY A 83 -9.25 0.18 4.23
CA GLY A 83 -9.09 1.05 5.40
C GLY A 83 -7.91 2.02 5.26
N TYR A 84 -6.89 1.69 4.47
CA TYR A 84 -5.88 2.64 4.03
C TYR A 84 -6.44 3.54 2.93
N ASN A 85 -6.98 4.70 3.33
CA ASN A 85 -7.63 5.64 2.44
C ASN A 85 -6.67 6.67 1.80
N VAL A 86 -5.40 6.67 2.21
CA VAL A 86 -4.29 7.34 1.52
C VAL A 86 -3.13 6.35 1.42
N VAL A 87 -2.60 6.13 0.22
CA VAL A 87 -1.50 5.19 -0.03
C VAL A 87 -0.32 5.95 -0.63
N ASN A 88 0.84 5.93 0.03
CA ASN A 88 2.05 6.60 -0.43
C ASN A 88 2.96 5.62 -1.16
N VAL A 89 3.14 5.79 -2.47
CA VAL A 89 4.03 4.96 -3.29
C VAL A 89 5.48 5.38 -3.08
N SER A 90 6.32 4.42 -2.69
CA SER A 90 7.69 4.65 -2.21
C SER A 90 8.71 4.09 -3.22
N PHE A 91 9.55 4.87 -3.90
CA PHE A 91 9.71 6.32 -3.85
C PHE A 91 9.99 6.89 -5.24
N MET A 92 9.70 8.18 -5.41
CA MET A 92 10.29 9.04 -6.43
C MET A 92 11.69 9.46 -5.97
N LYS A 93 12.72 9.12 -6.75
CA LYS A 93 14.13 9.35 -6.42
C LYS A 93 14.99 9.50 -7.67
N VAL A 94 16.27 9.82 -7.52
CA VAL A 94 17.22 9.76 -8.64
C VAL A 94 17.52 8.28 -8.91
N MET A 95 17.17 7.80 -10.11
CA MET A 95 17.31 6.38 -10.46
C MET A 95 18.75 6.04 -10.86
N ASP A 96 19.18 4.81 -10.58
CA ASP A 96 20.51 4.33 -10.95
C ASP A 96 20.74 4.43 -12.47
N GLY A 97 21.87 5.01 -12.86
CA GLY A 97 22.24 5.21 -14.26
C GLY A 97 21.49 6.35 -14.98
N GLN A 98 20.66 7.11 -14.28
CA GLN A 98 19.98 8.27 -14.85
C GLN A 98 20.98 9.40 -15.20
N SER A 99 20.78 10.04 -16.35
CA SER A 99 21.45 11.30 -16.69
C SER A 99 20.75 12.47 -15.98
N GLY A 100 21.45 13.17 -15.10
CA GLY A 100 20.92 14.29 -14.31
C GLY A 100 20.32 13.86 -12.97
N ASN A 101 19.81 14.84 -12.22
CA ASN A 101 19.43 14.72 -10.80
C ASN A 101 17.97 15.10 -10.52
N ILE A 102 17.12 15.28 -11.54
CA ILE A 102 15.67 15.43 -11.33
C ILE A 102 15.12 14.05 -10.91
N PRO A 103 14.56 13.89 -9.70
CA PRO A 103 14.04 12.60 -9.27
C PRO A 103 12.85 12.19 -10.14
N THR A 104 12.68 10.88 -10.33
CA THR A 104 11.61 10.28 -11.15
C THR A 104 11.10 9.00 -10.50
N PHE A 105 10.10 8.38 -11.11
CA PHE A 105 9.49 7.15 -10.64
C PHE A 105 9.21 6.20 -11.81
N LYS A 106 9.33 4.89 -11.53
CA LYS A 106 8.90 3.82 -12.42
C LYS A 106 8.43 2.62 -11.59
N PRO A 107 7.24 2.04 -11.87
CA PRO A 107 6.81 0.79 -11.23
C PRO A 107 7.85 -0.33 -11.43
N TYR A 108 8.19 -1.07 -10.38
CA TYR A 108 9.22 -2.12 -10.48
C TYR A 108 8.70 -3.42 -11.12
N ASN A 109 7.41 -3.74 -10.99
CA ASN A 109 6.83 -5.02 -11.38
C ASN A 109 5.54 -4.92 -12.23
N ALA A 110 5.18 -3.73 -12.70
CA ALA A 110 3.98 -3.51 -13.53
C ALA A 110 4.30 -2.66 -14.76
N SER A 111 3.49 -2.78 -15.82
CA SER A 111 3.53 -1.80 -16.91
C SER A 111 2.98 -0.46 -16.43
N ASP A 112 3.25 0.62 -17.19
CA ASP A 112 2.71 1.94 -16.87
C ASP A 112 1.17 1.93 -16.88
N GLU A 113 0.56 1.23 -17.85
CA GLU A 113 -0.89 1.09 -18.00
C GLU A 113 -1.50 0.25 -16.88
N GLU A 114 -0.86 -0.86 -16.52
CA GLU A 114 -1.33 -1.71 -15.43
C GLU A 114 -1.30 -0.96 -14.11
N PHE A 115 -0.18 -0.30 -13.78
CA PHE A 115 -0.04 0.48 -12.57
C PHE A 115 -1.10 1.58 -12.47
N ARG A 116 -1.30 2.34 -13.57
CA ARG A 116 -2.36 3.35 -13.64
C ARG A 116 -3.75 2.75 -13.39
N ALA A 117 -4.04 1.58 -13.95
CA ALA A 117 -5.32 0.91 -13.71
C ALA A 117 -5.51 0.53 -12.23
N GLN A 118 -4.44 0.16 -11.52
CA GLN A 118 -4.53 -0.08 -10.07
C GLN A 118 -4.83 1.21 -9.30
N VAL A 119 -4.19 2.32 -9.67
CA VAL A 119 -4.46 3.64 -9.09
C VAL A 119 -5.92 4.06 -9.34
N ALA A 120 -6.43 3.84 -10.56
CA ALA A 120 -7.81 4.11 -10.90
C ALA A 120 -8.79 3.35 -9.98
N GLU A 121 -8.53 2.06 -9.72
CA GLU A 121 -9.37 1.26 -8.83
C GLU A 121 -9.37 1.76 -7.38
N LEU A 122 -8.24 2.26 -6.89
CA LEU A 122 -8.17 2.89 -5.57
C LEU A 122 -8.95 4.21 -5.56
N ASN A 123 -8.84 5.02 -6.61
CA ASN A 123 -9.56 6.28 -6.75
C ASN A 123 -11.08 6.10 -6.88
N GLU A 124 -11.56 5.04 -7.57
CA GLU A 124 -12.99 4.69 -7.62
C GLU A 124 -13.55 4.38 -6.22
N GLN A 125 -12.71 3.89 -5.32
CA GLN A 125 -13.05 3.64 -3.92
C GLN A 125 -12.94 4.91 -3.05
N GLY A 126 -12.60 6.06 -3.64
CA GLY A 126 -12.42 7.33 -2.94
C GLY A 126 -11.14 7.40 -2.10
N ARG A 127 -10.13 6.58 -2.44
CA ARG A 127 -8.83 6.48 -1.76
C ARG A 127 -7.77 7.18 -2.60
N ALA A 128 -6.96 8.02 -1.96
CA ALA A 128 -5.89 8.75 -2.63
C ALA A 128 -4.62 7.90 -2.74
N VAL A 129 -3.88 8.04 -3.85
CA VAL A 129 -2.56 7.45 -4.06
C VAL A 129 -1.56 8.57 -4.32
N LEU A 130 -0.63 8.79 -3.39
CA LEU A 130 0.41 9.80 -3.50
C LEU A 130 1.71 9.18 -3.98
N ILE A 131 2.55 9.94 -4.67
CA ILE A 131 3.96 9.57 -4.87
C ILE A 131 4.81 10.16 -3.75
N SER A 132 5.64 9.36 -3.07
CA SER A 132 6.52 9.87 -2.02
C SER A 132 7.92 10.18 -2.57
N LEU A 133 8.39 11.41 -2.37
CA LEU A 133 9.67 11.93 -2.83
C LEU A 133 10.73 11.76 -1.72
N GLY A 134 11.70 10.89 -1.96
CA GLY A 134 12.81 10.66 -1.03
C GLY A 134 12.96 9.20 -0.65
N GLY A 135 12.95 8.92 0.66
CA GLY A 135 13.40 7.68 1.27
C GLY A 135 14.92 7.58 1.42
N ALA A 136 15.37 6.58 2.18
CA ALA A 136 16.78 6.25 2.36
C ALA A 136 17.53 6.17 1.01
N ASP A 137 18.73 6.75 0.97
CA ASP A 137 19.63 6.77 -0.20
C ASP A 137 19.07 7.43 -1.48
N ALA A 138 18.04 8.28 -1.41
CA ALA A 138 17.47 8.93 -2.59
C ALA A 138 18.38 9.97 -3.27
N HIS A 139 19.43 10.44 -2.57
CA HIS A 139 20.45 11.40 -3.04
C HIS A 139 19.90 12.63 -3.80
N ILE A 140 18.76 13.17 -3.35
CA ILE A 140 18.12 14.32 -3.99
C ILE A 140 18.88 15.59 -3.59
N ALA A 141 19.45 16.29 -4.58
CA ALA A 141 20.12 17.57 -4.40
C ALA A 141 19.85 18.46 -5.61
N LEU A 142 18.86 19.34 -5.50
CA LEU A 142 18.34 20.17 -6.59
C LEU A 142 18.85 21.61 -6.47
N ASN A 143 19.15 22.23 -7.61
CA ASN A 143 19.55 23.64 -7.70
C ASN A 143 18.37 24.51 -8.16
N LYS A 144 18.42 25.81 -7.86
CA LYS A 144 17.32 26.77 -8.17
C LYS A 144 16.77 26.72 -9.59
N ASP A 145 17.61 26.54 -10.59
CA ASP A 145 17.24 26.48 -12.01
C ASP A 145 16.43 25.23 -12.38
N GLN A 146 16.30 24.27 -11.46
CA GLN A 146 15.62 23.00 -11.68
C GLN A 146 14.16 23.00 -11.24
N THR A 147 13.65 24.12 -10.72
CA THR A 147 12.27 24.25 -10.21
C THR A 147 11.23 23.87 -11.25
N GLU A 148 11.31 24.42 -12.46
CA GLU A 148 10.36 24.12 -13.54
C GLU A 148 10.48 22.68 -14.04
N ALA A 149 11.70 22.16 -14.12
CA ALA A 149 11.95 20.78 -14.53
C ALA A 149 11.37 19.76 -13.54
N LEU A 150 11.51 20.02 -12.23
CA LEU A 150 10.89 19.21 -11.19
C LEU A 150 9.36 19.28 -11.28
N ALA A 151 8.78 20.47 -11.41
CA ALA A 151 7.33 20.63 -11.53
C ALA A 151 6.77 19.88 -12.76
N ALA A 152 7.46 19.98 -13.90
CA ALA A 152 7.08 19.28 -15.12
C ALA A 152 7.16 17.75 -14.96
N GLU A 153 8.18 17.24 -14.27
CA GLU A 153 8.31 15.81 -14.01
C GLU A 153 7.22 15.29 -13.05
N ILE A 154 6.88 16.04 -12.01
CA ILE A 154 5.77 15.70 -11.11
C ILE A 154 4.46 15.64 -11.89
N ILE A 155 4.16 16.66 -12.72
CA ILE A 155 2.96 16.67 -13.58
C ILE A 155 2.96 15.46 -14.51
N ARG A 156 4.10 15.14 -15.16
CA ARG A 156 4.22 13.99 -16.05
C ARG A 156 3.93 12.67 -15.33
N LEU A 157 4.45 12.48 -14.12
CA LEU A 157 4.22 11.28 -13.32
C LEU A 157 2.77 11.19 -12.86
N THR A 158 2.19 12.29 -12.40
CA THR A 158 0.77 12.37 -12.05
C THR A 158 -0.12 12.03 -13.23
N ASP A 159 0.07 12.66 -14.38
CA ASP A 159 -0.75 12.40 -15.58
C ASP A 159 -0.56 10.98 -16.11
N ARG A 160 0.65 10.41 -15.99
CA ARG A 160 0.94 9.04 -16.43
C ARG A 160 0.33 8.00 -15.50
N TYR A 161 0.63 8.07 -14.21
CA TYR A 161 0.29 7.01 -13.25
C TYR A 161 -0.99 7.27 -12.47
N GLY A 162 -1.50 8.50 -12.48
CA GLY A 162 -2.73 8.87 -11.77
C GLY A 162 -2.53 9.33 -10.34
N PHE A 163 -1.33 9.78 -9.95
CA PHE A 163 -1.08 10.18 -8.57
C PHE A 163 -1.93 11.39 -8.15
N ASP A 164 -2.54 11.30 -6.98
CA ASP A 164 -3.42 12.35 -6.45
C ASP A 164 -2.68 13.47 -5.72
N GLY A 165 -1.37 13.30 -5.54
CA GLY A 165 -0.53 14.22 -4.79
C GLY A 165 0.90 13.72 -4.62
N LEU A 166 1.68 14.47 -3.85
CA LEU A 166 3.04 14.13 -3.49
C LEU A 166 3.28 14.28 -1.99
N ASP A 167 4.01 13.30 -1.44
CA ASP A 167 4.53 13.31 -0.08
C ASP A 167 6.03 13.65 -0.07
N ILE A 168 6.48 14.55 0.79
CA ILE A 168 7.90 14.88 0.98
C ILE A 168 8.46 14.01 2.11
N ASP A 169 9.27 13.02 1.76
CA ASP A 169 9.93 12.11 2.70
C ASP A 169 11.46 12.19 2.57
N LEU A 170 11.99 13.41 2.73
CA LEU A 170 13.43 13.65 2.66
C LEU A 170 14.10 13.30 3.98
N GLU A 171 15.15 12.50 3.87
CA GLU A 171 15.90 12.01 5.01
C GLU A 171 17.28 12.70 5.14
N GLN A 172 17.70 12.89 6.39
CA GLN A 172 18.99 13.41 6.84
C GLN A 172 19.64 14.47 5.90
N THR A 173 20.57 14.05 5.04
CA THR A 173 21.35 14.95 4.18
C THR A 173 20.52 15.61 3.08
N ALA A 174 19.49 14.93 2.58
CA ALA A 174 18.62 15.46 1.53
C ALA A 174 17.79 16.66 1.99
N ILE A 175 17.52 16.77 3.30
CA ILE A 175 16.76 17.90 3.88
C ILE A 175 17.44 19.24 3.58
N THR A 176 18.78 19.27 3.64
CA THR A 176 19.58 20.51 3.49
C THR A 176 20.46 20.51 2.24
N ALA A 177 20.36 19.49 1.39
CA ALA A 177 21.15 19.38 0.18
C ALA A 177 20.77 20.46 -0.84
N ALA A 178 21.80 21.13 -1.37
CA ALA A 178 21.70 22.18 -2.39
C ALA A 178 20.59 23.20 -2.05
N ASP A 179 19.65 23.44 -2.97
CA ASP A 179 18.54 24.38 -2.81
C ASP A 179 17.19 23.67 -2.53
N ASN A 180 17.18 22.38 -2.12
CA ASN A 180 15.98 21.55 -1.98
C ASN A 180 14.84 22.24 -1.20
N SER A 181 15.18 22.89 -0.08
CA SER A 181 14.22 23.58 0.79
C SER A 181 13.51 24.79 0.16
N THR A 182 13.96 25.22 -1.02
CA THR A 182 13.32 26.27 -1.83
C THR A 182 12.77 25.73 -3.14
N VAL A 183 13.50 24.83 -3.81
CA VAL A 183 13.13 24.26 -5.11
C VAL A 183 11.90 23.37 -5.00
N ILE A 184 11.88 22.44 -4.03
CA ILE A 184 10.78 21.47 -3.89
C ILE A 184 9.47 22.20 -3.54
N PRO A 185 9.43 23.11 -2.53
CA PRO A 185 8.25 23.93 -2.27
C PRO A 185 7.76 24.75 -3.48
N ALA A 186 8.68 25.38 -4.22
CA ALA A 186 8.32 26.20 -5.37
C ALA A 186 7.73 25.35 -6.51
N ALA A 187 8.32 24.18 -6.79
CA ALA A 187 7.80 23.25 -7.78
C ALA A 187 6.41 22.73 -7.38
N LEU A 188 6.21 22.34 -6.12
CA LEU A 188 4.91 21.85 -5.64
C LEU A 188 3.80 22.90 -5.69
N LYS A 189 4.12 24.18 -5.50
CA LYS A 189 3.16 25.27 -5.72
C LYS A 189 2.75 25.37 -7.19
N MET A 190 3.70 25.26 -8.13
CA MET A 190 3.39 25.24 -9.56
C MET A 190 2.49 24.05 -9.93
N VAL A 191 2.76 22.86 -9.38
CA VAL A 191 1.95 21.65 -9.59
C VAL A 191 0.54 21.83 -9.01
N ARG A 192 0.44 22.38 -7.79
CA ARG A 192 -0.86 22.69 -7.17
C ARG A 192 -1.67 23.64 -8.03
N ASP A 193 -1.09 24.76 -8.46
CA ASP A 193 -1.75 25.76 -9.29
C ASP A 193 -2.21 25.16 -10.64
N HIS A 194 -1.38 24.29 -11.24
CA HIS A 194 -1.69 23.60 -12.49
C HIS A 194 -2.98 22.75 -12.39
N TYR A 195 -3.13 21.96 -11.31
CA TYR A 195 -4.32 21.12 -11.12
C TYR A 195 -5.53 21.89 -10.59
N GLN A 196 -5.32 22.96 -9.81
CA GLN A 196 -6.40 23.85 -9.38
C GLN A 196 -7.10 24.53 -10.56
N GLN A 197 -6.35 24.92 -11.61
CA GLN A 197 -6.93 25.46 -12.85
C GLN A 197 -7.85 24.47 -13.59
N GLN A 198 -7.72 23.17 -13.29
CA GLN A 198 -8.56 22.10 -13.82
C GLN A 198 -9.69 21.70 -12.86
N GLY A 199 -9.86 22.41 -11.73
CA GLY A 199 -10.83 22.07 -10.70
C GLY A 199 -10.45 20.85 -9.84
N LYS A 200 -9.17 20.46 -9.86
CA LYS A 200 -8.64 19.32 -9.10
C LYS A 200 -7.79 19.78 -7.92
N HIS A 201 -7.57 18.91 -6.94
CA HIS A 201 -6.81 19.21 -5.72
C HIS A 201 -5.64 18.24 -5.53
N PHE A 202 -4.45 18.64 -5.99
CA PHE A 202 -3.23 17.82 -5.91
C PHE A 202 -2.64 17.78 -4.50
N ILE A 203 -2.87 16.72 -3.73
CA ILE A 203 -2.50 16.62 -2.30
C ILE A 203 -1.00 16.87 -2.08
N ILE A 204 -0.64 17.62 -1.03
CA ILE A 204 0.76 17.81 -0.61
C ILE A 204 0.89 17.41 0.85
N SER A 205 1.73 16.41 1.13
CA SER A 205 2.09 15.99 2.48
C SER A 205 3.60 15.98 2.72
N MET A 206 3.99 15.76 3.97
CA MET A 206 5.38 15.53 4.35
C MET A 206 5.46 14.51 5.49
N ALA A 207 6.52 13.70 5.52
CA ALA A 207 6.80 12.76 6.60
C ALA A 207 8.16 12.99 7.27
N PRO A 208 8.37 14.17 7.90
CA PRO A 208 9.64 14.45 8.57
C PRO A 208 9.85 13.54 9.79
N GLU A 209 11.08 13.06 10.01
CA GLU A 209 11.46 12.53 11.31
C GLU A 209 11.20 13.60 12.39
N PHE A 210 10.45 13.28 13.45
CA PHE A 210 9.98 14.30 14.40
C PHE A 210 11.08 15.20 15.00
N PRO A 211 12.34 14.75 15.22
CA PRO A 211 13.35 15.61 15.79
C PRO A 211 13.71 16.79 14.87
N TYR A 212 13.52 16.66 13.55
CA TYR A 212 13.70 17.76 12.59
C TYR A 212 12.58 18.81 12.63
N LEU A 213 11.58 18.62 13.48
CA LEU A 213 10.53 19.61 13.77
C LEU A 213 10.85 20.47 15.00
N GLN A 214 11.99 20.25 15.66
CA GLN A 214 12.48 21.18 16.67
C GLN A 214 12.91 22.49 16.01
N ALA A 215 12.37 23.61 16.50
CA ALA A 215 12.48 24.92 15.87
C ALA A 215 13.93 25.46 15.79
N ASP A 216 14.77 25.05 16.74
CA ASP A 216 16.15 25.50 16.90
C ASP A 216 17.20 24.45 16.51
N ARG A 217 16.79 23.29 15.98
CA ARG A 217 17.72 22.26 15.51
C ARG A 217 18.43 22.73 14.23
N GLY A 218 19.73 22.46 14.13
CA GLY A 218 20.56 22.93 13.01
C GLY A 218 20.12 22.41 11.63
N VAL A 219 19.72 21.12 11.57
CA VAL A 219 19.02 20.54 10.42
C VAL A 219 17.54 20.42 10.82
N ASN A 220 16.64 21.05 10.08
CA ASN A 220 15.22 21.04 10.38
C ASN A 220 14.35 21.20 9.12
N TYR A 221 13.06 20.91 9.26
CA TYR A 221 12.04 21.04 8.21
C TYR A 221 11.36 22.41 8.14
N LYS A 222 11.77 23.38 8.98
CA LYS A 222 11.10 24.67 9.14
C LYS A 222 10.96 25.42 7.82
N ALA A 223 11.98 25.37 6.96
CA ALA A 223 11.96 26.03 5.65
C ALA A 223 10.89 25.42 4.72
N TYR A 224 10.74 24.10 4.69
CA TYR A 224 9.69 23.44 3.90
C TYR A 224 8.29 23.82 4.40
N LEU A 225 8.07 23.77 5.72
CA LEU A 225 6.80 24.16 6.35
C LEU A 225 6.46 25.63 6.05
N GLN A 226 7.41 26.55 6.22
CA GLN A 226 7.21 27.96 5.92
C GLN A 226 6.93 28.20 4.44
N ASN A 227 7.69 27.54 3.56
CA ASN A 227 7.53 27.72 2.12
C ASN A 227 6.27 27.06 1.58
N LEU A 228 5.67 26.07 2.26
CA LEU A 228 4.42 25.41 1.87
C LEU A 228 3.23 25.79 2.74
N GLU A 229 3.37 26.78 3.62
CA GLU A 229 2.29 27.25 4.49
C GLU A 229 1.06 27.65 3.66
N GLY A 230 -0.11 27.17 4.09
CA GLY A 230 -1.37 27.32 3.36
C GLY A 230 -1.56 26.39 2.16
N VAL A 231 -0.55 25.62 1.76
CA VAL A 231 -0.57 24.76 0.56
C VAL A 231 -0.52 23.26 0.89
N TYR A 232 0.16 22.85 1.97
CA TYR A 232 0.15 21.46 2.42
C TYR A 232 -1.21 21.06 3.02
N ASP A 233 -1.61 19.82 2.81
CA ASP A 233 -2.85 19.24 3.33
C ASP A 233 -2.66 18.65 4.72
N PHE A 234 -1.58 17.90 4.91
CA PHE A 234 -1.23 17.32 6.20
C PHE A 234 0.27 17.05 6.32
N ILE A 235 0.76 16.95 7.54
CA ILE A 235 2.12 16.51 7.87
C ILE A 235 1.99 15.26 8.73
N ALA A 236 2.72 14.20 8.38
CA ALA A 236 2.71 12.92 9.06
C ALA A 236 4.09 12.60 9.66
N PRO A 237 4.54 13.29 10.73
CA PRO A 237 5.88 13.09 11.23
C PRO A 237 6.10 11.66 11.71
N GLN A 238 7.30 11.15 11.47
CA GLN A 238 7.70 9.80 11.86
C GLN A 238 8.01 9.80 13.36
N TYR A 239 7.16 9.18 14.18
CA TYR A 239 7.36 9.00 15.63
C TYR A 239 8.09 7.68 15.92
N TYR A 240 9.02 7.32 15.03
CA TYR A 240 9.79 6.08 15.07
C TYR A 240 11.22 6.27 14.60
N ASN A 241 12.07 5.28 14.88
CA ASN A 241 13.51 5.26 14.60
C ASN A 241 14.38 6.29 15.35
N GLN A 242 13.83 7.10 16.27
CA GLN A 242 14.59 8.14 16.98
C GLN A 242 14.93 7.82 18.44
N ALA A 243 14.46 6.67 18.95
CA ALA A 243 14.77 6.14 20.27
C ALA A 243 14.73 7.20 21.41
N GLY A 244 15.90 7.67 21.83
CA GLY A 244 16.06 8.59 22.96
C GLY A 244 15.71 10.05 22.68
N ASP A 245 15.52 10.46 21.42
CA ASP A 245 14.93 11.78 21.11
C ASP A 245 13.50 11.87 21.66
N GLY A 246 13.04 13.07 21.99
CA GLY A 246 11.83 13.21 22.81
C GLY A 246 11.34 14.64 23.04
N VAL A 247 10.61 14.81 24.13
CA VAL A 247 9.91 16.06 24.50
C VAL A 247 10.30 16.49 25.91
N ASN A 248 10.54 17.80 26.09
CA ASN A 248 10.81 18.40 27.39
C ASN A 248 9.50 18.69 28.14
N MET A 249 9.36 18.19 29.37
CA MET A 249 8.28 18.58 30.27
C MET A 249 8.61 19.91 30.95
N MET A 250 7.80 20.94 30.71
CA MET A 250 8.12 22.33 31.01
C MET A 250 7.53 22.77 32.36
N THR A 251 6.39 22.21 32.75
CA THR A 251 5.68 22.52 34.01
C THR A 251 5.93 21.45 35.08
N GLN A 252 5.60 21.74 36.34
CA GLN A 252 5.70 20.75 37.41
C GLN A 252 4.63 19.65 37.25
N GLU A 253 3.43 20.01 36.83
CA GLU A 253 2.31 19.08 36.61
C GLU A 253 2.66 18.02 35.54
N GLU A 254 3.26 18.45 34.43
CA GLU A 254 3.74 17.55 33.38
C GLU A 254 4.84 16.60 33.89
N LYS A 255 5.79 17.12 34.69
CA LYS A 255 6.86 16.32 35.29
C LYS A 255 6.32 15.32 36.30
N ASP A 256 5.30 15.69 37.06
CA ASP A 256 4.66 14.80 38.03
C ASP A 256 3.88 13.68 37.31
N GLU A 257 3.25 13.98 36.16
CA GLU A 257 2.55 12.97 35.35
C GLU A 257 3.53 12.00 34.66
N VAL A 258 4.61 12.53 34.07
CA VAL A 258 5.61 11.75 33.35
C VAL A 258 6.59 11.04 34.31
N GLY A 259 6.81 11.61 35.48
CA GLY A 259 7.82 11.20 36.47
C GLY A 259 9.22 11.76 36.21
N GLU A 260 9.44 12.45 35.09
CA GLU A 260 10.75 12.98 34.66
C GLU A 260 10.59 14.27 33.83
N TRP A 261 11.68 15.03 33.67
CA TRP A 261 11.70 16.23 32.83
C TRP A 261 11.81 15.94 31.32
N TRP A 262 12.23 14.73 30.95
CA TRP A 262 12.44 14.31 29.56
C TRP A 262 11.63 13.06 29.25
N LEU A 263 10.85 13.12 28.17
CA LEU A 263 10.04 12.01 27.68
C LEU A 263 10.53 11.56 26.29
N PRO A 264 11.35 10.49 26.21
CA PRO A 264 11.87 9.97 24.95
C PRO A 264 10.78 9.25 24.14
N GLN A 265 10.99 9.06 22.83
CA GLN A 265 10.12 8.22 21.98
C GLN A 265 10.08 6.78 22.48
N GLU A 266 11.24 6.24 22.87
CA GLU A 266 11.40 4.94 23.49
C GLU A 266 12.74 4.87 24.24
N TRP A 267 12.78 4.25 25.43
CA TRP A 267 14.03 4.13 26.20
C TRP A 267 14.14 2.83 27.00
N GLY A 268 14.92 1.88 26.46
CA GLY A 268 15.31 0.65 27.16
C GLY A 268 14.16 -0.33 27.44
N LYS A 269 14.49 -1.45 28.10
CA LYS A 269 13.58 -2.59 28.30
C LYS A 269 12.41 -2.34 29.28
N GLY A 270 12.35 -1.16 29.92
CA GLY A 270 11.33 -0.81 30.92
C GLY A 270 10.34 0.26 30.46
N TYR A 271 10.40 0.68 29.19
CA TYR A 271 9.53 1.72 28.67
C TYR A 271 8.07 1.24 28.63
N SER A 272 7.21 1.82 29.47
CA SER A 272 5.83 1.36 29.68
C SER A 272 4.87 1.87 28.60
N ASP A 273 3.72 1.20 28.47
CA ASP A 273 2.66 1.64 27.55
C ASP A 273 2.11 3.01 27.95
N ARG A 274 2.03 3.32 29.26
CA ARG A 274 1.70 4.66 29.74
C ARG A 274 2.70 5.72 29.27
N GLN A 275 4.00 5.44 29.30
CA GLN A 275 4.99 6.37 28.76
C GLN A 275 4.87 6.51 27.24
N LYS A 276 4.51 5.45 26.53
CA LYS A 276 4.22 5.53 25.10
C LYS A 276 3.01 6.44 24.83
N GLU A 277 1.90 6.25 25.54
CA GLU A 277 0.73 7.14 25.47
C GLU A 277 1.13 8.61 25.70
N LEU A 278 1.85 8.88 26.80
CA LEU A 278 2.29 10.23 27.15
C LEU A 278 3.18 10.83 26.07
N PHE A 279 4.07 10.04 25.47
CA PHE A 279 4.93 10.51 24.39
C PHE A 279 4.10 10.89 23.16
N LEU A 280 3.17 10.04 22.74
CA LEU A 280 2.26 10.32 21.63
C LEU A 280 1.47 11.61 21.89
N TYR A 281 0.94 11.77 23.11
CA TYR A 281 0.19 12.95 23.51
C TYR A 281 1.05 14.22 23.51
N TYR A 282 2.13 14.24 24.29
CA TYR A 282 2.93 15.45 24.52
C TYR A 282 3.70 15.90 23.28
N LEU A 283 4.18 14.99 22.43
CA LEU A 283 4.81 15.38 21.17
C LEU A 283 3.77 16.02 20.23
N THR A 284 2.58 15.42 20.14
CA THR A 284 1.51 15.91 19.27
C THR A 284 0.93 17.24 19.75
N ASP A 285 0.69 17.40 21.06
CA ASP A 285 0.29 18.67 21.69
C ASP A 285 1.35 19.77 21.46
N SER A 286 2.64 19.40 21.51
CA SER A 286 3.74 20.33 21.22
C SER A 286 3.73 20.83 19.78
N LEU A 287 3.53 19.93 18.81
CA LEU A 287 3.45 20.28 17.40
C LEU A 287 2.17 21.05 17.08
N ALA A 288 1.02 20.65 17.64
CA ALA A 288 -0.26 21.33 17.47
C ALA A 288 -0.20 22.81 17.89
N ASN A 289 0.56 23.09 18.97
CA ASN A 289 0.60 24.40 19.59
C ASN A 289 1.90 25.20 19.33
N GLY A 290 2.95 24.57 18.81
CA GLY A 290 4.27 25.19 18.68
C GLY A 290 4.94 25.45 20.03
N THR A 291 4.85 24.47 20.94
CA THR A 291 5.39 24.56 22.31
C THR A 291 6.53 23.55 22.50
N ARG A 292 7.16 23.57 23.69
CA ARG A 292 8.26 22.64 24.09
C ARG A 292 9.43 22.56 23.09
N GLY A 293 9.65 23.64 22.32
CA GLY A 293 10.73 23.77 21.34
C GLY A 293 10.41 23.28 19.93
N TYR A 294 9.15 22.88 19.66
CA TYR A 294 8.71 22.40 18.35
C TYR A 294 8.06 23.50 17.50
N VAL A 295 8.15 23.37 16.18
CA VAL A 295 7.39 24.20 15.23
C VAL A 295 5.90 23.90 15.32
N LYS A 296 5.07 24.88 14.97
CA LYS A 296 3.61 24.72 14.95
C LYS A 296 3.14 24.08 13.65
N ILE A 297 2.32 23.03 13.76
CA ILE A 297 1.54 22.40 12.68
C ILE A 297 0.10 22.32 13.18
N PRO A 298 -0.91 22.88 12.48
CA PRO A 298 -2.29 22.80 12.93
C PRO A 298 -2.73 21.34 13.19
N ALA A 299 -3.40 21.07 14.31
CA ALA A 299 -3.80 19.72 14.69
C ALA A 299 -4.64 19.01 13.61
N ASN A 300 -5.57 19.73 12.99
CA ASN A 300 -6.39 19.21 11.88
C ASN A 300 -5.61 18.95 10.57
N LYS A 301 -4.31 19.23 10.55
CA LYS A 301 -3.34 18.89 9.49
C LYS A 301 -2.21 18.00 10.01
N LEU A 302 -2.25 17.54 11.26
CA LEU A 302 -1.23 16.69 11.85
C LEU A 302 -1.69 15.23 11.81
N VAL A 303 -0.80 14.33 11.43
CA VAL A 303 -1.03 12.87 11.35
C VAL A 303 0.09 12.20 12.15
N ILE A 304 -0.22 11.26 13.03
CA ILE A 304 0.84 10.58 13.82
C ILE A 304 1.38 9.40 13.00
N GLY A 305 2.67 9.43 12.65
CA GLY A 305 3.35 8.37 11.91
C GLY A 305 3.96 7.32 12.83
N LEU A 306 3.57 6.05 12.66
CA LEU A 306 3.97 4.93 13.52
C LEU A 306 4.50 3.76 12.67
N PRO A 307 5.28 2.83 13.25
CA PRO A 307 5.62 1.58 12.58
C PRO A 307 4.40 0.64 12.57
N ALA A 308 4.22 -0.12 11.48
CA ALA A 308 3.19 -1.15 11.42
C ALA A 308 3.40 -2.22 12.49
N ASN A 309 4.66 -2.60 12.72
CA ASN A 309 5.08 -3.63 13.66
C ASN A 309 6.58 -3.48 13.99
N PRO A 310 7.15 -4.30 14.91
CA PRO A 310 8.56 -4.22 15.29
C PRO A 310 9.57 -4.51 14.17
N ASP A 311 9.18 -5.16 13.07
CA ASP A 311 10.08 -5.39 11.94
C ASP A 311 10.19 -4.15 11.03
N ALA A 312 9.16 -3.28 11.04
CA ALA A 312 9.10 -2.11 10.17
C ALA A 312 10.03 -0.96 10.61
N ALA A 313 10.34 -0.85 11.91
CA ALA A 313 11.21 0.20 12.45
C ALA A 313 11.99 -0.31 13.67
N GLY A 314 13.19 0.24 13.89
CA GLY A 314 14.07 -0.17 14.98
C GLY A 314 13.58 0.25 16.36
N THR A 315 12.80 1.33 16.45
CA THR A 315 12.11 1.81 17.66
C THR A 315 10.83 2.54 17.28
N GLY A 316 9.89 2.69 18.22
CA GLY A 316 8.70 3.52 18.04
C GLY A 316 7.37 2.74 18.01
N TYR A 317 7.43 1.43 17.78
CA TYR A 317 6.23 0.58 17.72
C TYR A 317 5.40 0.69 19.01
N VAL A 318 4.08 0.80 18.83
CA VAL A 318 3.12 0.91 19.92
C VAL A 318 2.55 -0.48 20.20
N ARG A 319 2.94 -1.06 21.34
CA ARG A 319 2.54 -2.41 21.73
C ARG A 319 1.07 -2.52 22.06
N ASP A 320 0.53 -1.50 22.72
CA ASP A 320 -0.84 -1.44 23.20
C ASP A 320 -1.62 -0.32 22.48
N ALA A 321 -2.65 -0.71 21.72
CA ALA A 321 -3.49 0.22 20.96
C ALA A 321 -4.22 1.24 21.86
N GLN A 322 -4.47 0.90 23.13
CA GLN A 322 -5.05 1.80 24.12
C GLN A 322 -4.21 3.07 24.30
N SER A 323 -2.88 2.97 24.14
CA SER A 323 -1.96 4.11 24.21
C SER A 323 -2.24 5.13 23.10
N VAL A 324 -2.59 4.68 21.90
CA VAL A 324 -2.97 5.58 20.80
C VAL A 324 -4.34 6.18 21.08
N PHE A 325 -5.32 5.35 21.45
CA PHE A 325 -6.67 5.82 21.74
C PHE A 325 -6.71 6.89 22.84
N ASN A 326 -6.03 6.65 23.96
CA ASN A 326 -5.97 7.61 25.07
C ASN A 326 -5.31 8.92 24.65
N ALA A 327 -4.19 8.86 23.92
CA ALA A 327 -3.49 10.05 23.44
C ALA A 327 -4.39 10.88 22.50
N LEU A 328 -5.08 10.24 21.57
CA LEU A 328 -6.02 10.89 20.66
C LEU A 328 -7.23 11.48 21.39
N SER A 329 -7.79 10.76 22.36
CA SER A 329 -8.92 11.21 23.17
C SER A 329 -8.56 12.47 23.96
N ARG A 330 -7.38 12.51 24.59
CA ARG A 330 -6.87 13.68 25.32
C ARG A 330 -6.65 14.89 24.42
N LEU A 331 -6.22 14.69 23.17
CA LEU A 331 -6.08 15.76 22.19
C LEU A 331 -7.46 16.28 21.77
N GLU A 332 -8.43 15.39 21.55
CA GLU A 332 -9.80 15.75 21.21
C GLU A 332 -10.50 16.53 22.33
N GLU A 333 -10.31 16.14 23.60
CA GLU A 333 -10.80 16.88 24.77
C GLU A 333 -10.29 18.33 24.83
N LYS A 334 -9.12 18.61 24.22
CA LYS A 334 -8.55 19.95 24.07
C LYS A 334 -8.99 20.68 22.80
N ASN A 335 -9.86 20.10 21.97
CA ASN A 335 -10.19 20.56 20.62
C ASN A 335 -8.99 20.54 19.65
N GLU A 336 -8.06 19.61 19.86
CA GLU A 336 -6.85 19.41 19.06
C GLU A 336 -6.90 18.08 18.29
N ALA A 337 -8.08 17.69 17.82
CA ALA A 337 -8.27 16.44 17.10
C ALA A 337 -7.37 16.40 15.84
N VAL A 338 -6.49 15.40 15.79
CA VAL A 338 -5.53 15.21 14.69
C VAL A 338 -6.21 14.77 13.39
N LYS A 339 -5.57 14.97 12.24
CA LYS A 339 -6.09 14.56 10.93
C LYS A 339 -6.14 13.05 10.74
N GLY A 340 -5.25 12.29 11.38
CA GLY A 340 -5.20 10.85 11.17
C GLY A 340 -3.98 10.14 11.74
N LEU A 341 -3.75 8.93 11.25
CA LEU A 341 -2.56 8.11 11.53
C LEU A 341 -1.86 7.74 10.22
N MET A 342 -0.56 7.51 10.29
CA MET A 342 0.28 7.05 9.18
C MET A 342 1.08 5.82 9.62
N THR A 343 1.33 4.89 8.70
CA THR A 343 2.21 3.77 8.95
C THR A 343 3.29 3.56 7.91
N TRP A 344 4.49 3.30 8.40
CA TRP A 344 5.50 2.54 7.67
C TRP A 344 5.37 1.07 8.08
N SER A 345 4.82 0.18 7.28
CA SER A 345 4.22 0.37 5.95
C SER A 345 3.12 -0.68 5.72
N VAL A 346 2.31 -0.57 4.66
CA VAL A 346 1.30 -1.60 4.33
C VAL A 346 1.96 -2.95 4.05
N ASN A 347 3.11 -2.94 3.36
CA ASN A 347 3.88 -4.15 3.09
C ASN A 347 4.36 -4.83 4.37
N TRP A 348 4.75 -4.06 5.38
CA TRP A 348 5.09 -4.59 6.69
C TRP A 348 3.87 -5.08 7.46
N ASP A 349 2.74 -4.40 7.36
CA ASP A 349 1.48 -4.78 8.02
C ASP A 349 0.94 -6.15 7.52
N ASN A 350 1.18 -6.46 6.24
CA ASN A 350 0.96 -7.78 5.63
C ASN A 350 2.19 -8.70 5.65
N GLY A 351 3.24 -8.32 6.38
CA GLY A 351 4.51 -9.05 6.40
C GLY A 351 4.47 -10.32 7.27
N ASN A 352 5.63 -10.94 7.43
CA ASN A 352 5.83 -12.06 8.34
C ASN A 352 6.98 -11.77 9.29
N THR A 353 6.87 -12.24 10.52
CA THR A 353 7.97 -12.30 11.48
C THR A 353 9.08 -13.23 10.98
N LYS A 354 10.26 -13.20 11.62
CA LYS A 354 11.38 -14.11 11.33
C LYS A 354 11.03 -15.61 11.39
N ASN A 355 9.98 -15.97 12.13
CA ASN A 355 9.53 -17.36 12.30
C ASN A 355 8.44 -17.75 11.28
N GLY A 356 8.08 -16.87 10.36
CA GLY A 356 7.04 -17.11 9.35
C GLY A 356 5.61 -16.90 9.85
N GLN A 357 5.40 -16.34 11.04
CA GLN A 357 4.07 -15.90 11.48
C GLN A 357 3.70 -14.60 10.79
N HIS A 358 2.50 -14.56 10.20
CA HIS A 358 1.97 -13.40 9.50
C HIS A 358 1.52 -12.30 10.47
N TYR A 359 1.76 -11.02 10.13
CA TYR A 359 1.33 -9.87 10.94
C TYR A 359 -0.18 -9.59 10.84
N GLY A 360 -0.85 -10.06 9.79
CA GLY A 360 -2.32 -10.10 9.74
C GLY A 360 -2.98 -8.72 9.70
N TYR A 361 -2.31 -7.71 9.14
CA TYR A 361 -2.78 -6.32 9.13
C TYR A 361 -3.05 -5.77 10.54
N GLU A 362 -2.22 -6.14 11.51
CA GLU A 362 -2.36 -5.72 12.92
C GLU A 362 -2.55 -4.20 13.06
N PHE A 363 -1.77 -3.39 12.34
CA PHE A 363 -1.85 -1.94 12.39
C PHE A 363 -3.22 -1.43 11.94
N LEU A 364 -3.65 -1.87 10.75
CA LEU A 364 -4.95 -1.50 10.20
C LEU A 364 -6.08 -1.85 11.18
N ASN A 365 -6.09 -3.09 11.67
CA ASN A 365 -7.16 -3.62 12.51
C ASN A 365 -7.22 -2.94 13.88
N ARG A 366 -6.07 -2.52 14.42
CA ARG A 366 -6.01 -1.75 15.67
C ARG A 366 -6.50 -0.32 15.50
N TYR A 367 -6.14 0.34 14.41
CA TYR A 367 -6.18 1.81 14.37
C TYR A 367 -7.29 2.38 13.48
N GLN A 368 -7.88 1.61 12.58
CA GLN A 368 -8.96 2.11 11.73
C GLN A 368 -10.17 2.57 12.54
N SER A 369 -10.64 1.78 13.51
CA SER A 369 -11.78 2.12 14.37
C SER A 369 -11.46 3.22 15.38
N ILE A 370 -10.20 3.34 15.80
CA ILE A 370 -9.73 4.38 16.74
C ILE A 370 -9.87 5.76 16.12
N LEU A 371 -9.66 5.90 14.81
CA LEU A 371 -9.88 7.17 14.11
C LEU A 371 -11.35 7.64 14.14
N ASP A 372 -12.29 6.70 14.30
CA ASP A 372 -13.72 6.97 14.44
C ASP A 372 -14.16 7.10 15.91
N GLY A 373 -13.20 7.16 16.85
CA GLY A 373 -13.45 7.36 18.29
C GLY A 373 -13.84 6.09 19.04
N SER A 374 -13.63 4.92 18.44
CA SER A 374 -13.90 3.63 19.08
C SER A 374 -12.61 2.83 19.24
N LEU A 375 -12.37 2.29 20.43
CA LEU A 375 -11.44 1.17 20.53
C LEU A 375 -11.99 0.04 19.65
N PRO A 376 -11.15 -0.70 18.91
CA PRO A 376 -11.56 -2.02 18.42
C PRO A 376 -12.06 -2.78 19.65
N ASP A 377 -13.23 -3.43 19.57
CA ASP A 377 -13.86 -4.12 20.71
C ASP A 377 -12.78 -4.76 21.60
N GLY A 378 -12.66 -4.23 22.82
CA GLY A 378 -11.53 -4.50 23.69
C GLY A 378 -11.39 -6.00 23.95
N GLY A 379 -10.44 -6.63 23.26
CA GLY A 379 -9.79 -7.84 23.75
C GLY A 379 -8.84 -7.43 24.86
N ASP A 380 -9.38 -7.29 26.07
CA ASP A 380 -8.55 -7.33 27.28
C ASP A 380 -7.87 -8.71 27.29
N GLU A 381 -6.54 -8.69 27.29
CA GLU A 381 -5.59 -9.79 27.03
C GLU A 381 -5.50 -10.26 25.56
N THR A 382 -4.27 -10.23 25.01
CA THR A 382 -3.95 -10.74 23.67
C THR A 382 -4.44 -12.18 23.52
N ASP A 383 -5.55 -12.38 22.82
CA ASP A 383 -5.89 -13.70 22.35
C ASP A 383 -4.84 -14.12 21.32
N THR A 384 -4.05 -15.13 21.65
CA THR A 384 -3.06 -15.73 20.73
C THR A 384 -3.51 -17.10 20.24
N GLN A 385 -4.70 -17.54 20.64
CA GLN A 385 -5.23 -18.85 20.27
C GLN A 385 -6.07 -18.71 19.02
N ALA A 386 -5.73 -19.49 18.00
CA ALA A 386 -6.56 -19.57 16.82
C ALA A 386 -7.87 -20.32 17.12
N PRO A 387 -8.96 -19.96 16.43
CA PRO A 387 -10.15 -20.77 16.43
C PRO A 387 -9.86 -22.22 16.04
N THR A 388 -10.70 -23.14 16.53
CA THR A 388 -10.62 -24.54 16.13
C THR A 388 -10.81 -24.68 14.62
N GLN A 389 -10.07 -25.61 13.99
CA GLN A 389 -10.26 -25.99 12.59
C GLN A 389 -11.75 -26.22 12.27
N VAL A 390 -12.23 -25.59 11.19
CA VAL A 390 -13.62 -25.71 10.73
C VAL A 390 -13.91 -27.16 10.32
N GLN A 391 -15.02 -27.70 10.82
CA GLN A 391 -15.45 -29.08 10.55
C GLN A 391 -16.77 -29.13 9.78
N GLY A 392 -17.04 -30.29 9.17
CA GLY A 392 -18.33 -30.54 8.51
C GLY A 392 -18.59 -29.66 7.30
N VAL A 393 -17.53 -29.22 6.59
CA VAL A 393 -17.68 -28.47 5.35
C VAL A 393 -18.37 -29.33 4.30
N GLN A 394 -19.48 -28.85 3.78
CA GLN A 394 -20.25 -29.47 2.72
C GLN A 394 -20.36 -28.50 1.55
N ALA A 395 -20.36 -29.04 0.33
CA ALA A 395 -20.61 -28.31 -0.90
C ALA A 395 -21.82 -28.94 -1.60
N THR A 396 -22.78 -28.11 -1.99
CA THR A 396 -23.98 -28.52 -2.72
C THR A 396 -24.17 -27.61 -3.92
N LEU A 397 -24.68 -28.16 -5.02
CA LEU A 397 -24.95 -27.38 -6.22
C LEU A 397 -26.30 -26.69 -6.12
N LYS A 398 -26.36 -25.44 -6.59
CA LYS A 398 -27.61 -24.68 -6.76
C LYS A 398 -27.65 -24.10 -8.17
N GLY A 399 -28.03 -24.93 -9.13
CA GLY A 399 -27.85 -24.61 -10.55
C GLY A 399 -26.36 -24.69 -10.91
N GLN A 400 -25.79 -23.59 -11.39
CA GLN A 400 -24.35 -23.49 -11.69
C GLN A 400 -23.52 -23.02 -10.48
N ASP A 401 -24.15 -22.47 -9.44
CA ASP A 401 -23.49 -21.97 -8.23
C ASP A 401 -23.16 -23.11 -7.26
N VAL A 402 -22.14 -22.91 -6.44
CA VAL A 402 -21.79 -23.82 -5.34
C VAL A 402 -22.16 -23.18 -4.00
N SER A 403 -23.08 -23.80 -3.27
CA SER A 403 -23.42 -23.43 -1.90
C SER A 403 -22.61 -24.27 -0.90
N LEU A 404 -21.82 -23.59 -0.08
CA LEU A 404 -21.03 -24.15 1.02
C LEU A 404 -21.75 -23.96 2.36
N SER A 405 -21.61 -24.92 3.26
CA SER A 405 -22.04 -24.82 4.66
C SER A 405 -21.10 -25.60 5.58
N TRP A 406 -20.96 -25.18 6.83
CA TRP A 406 -20.07 -25.84 7.80
C TRP A 406 -20.59 -25.73 9.23
N LEU A 407 -19.97 -26.47 10.15
CA LEU A 407 -20.24 -26.37 11.58
C LEU A 407 -19.48 -25.20 12.19
N PRO A 408 -20.03 -24.52 13.21
CA PRO A 408 -19.36 -23.40 13.86
C PRO A 408 -18.03 -23.84 14.47
N ALA A 409 -16.97 -23.10 14.16
CA ALA A 409 -15.71 -23.16 14.91
C ALA A 409 -15.92 -22.58 16.33
N LYS A 410 -15.01 -22.93 17.23
CA LYS A 410 -14.96 -22.39 18.59
C LYS A 410 -13.65 -21.68 18.80
N ASP A 411 -13.70 -20.69 19.67
CA ASP A 411 -12.55 -19.92 20.07
C ASP A 411 -12.74 -19.47 21.54
N ASN A 412 -11.67 -19.12 22.24
CA ASN A 412 -11.74 -18.66 23.64
C ASN A 412 -12.29 -17.24 23.79
N THR A 413 -12.13 -16.37 22.79
CA THR A 413 -12.73 -15.02 22.79
C THR A 413 -13.85 -14.89 21.77
N GLY A 414 -13.83 -15.70 20.72
CA GLY A 414 -14.93 -15.83 19.77
C GLY A 414 -14.46 -15.85 18.32
N VAL A 415 -15.24 -16.48 17.46
CA VAL A 415 -14.96 -16.50 16.01
C VAL A 415 -15.51 -15.22 15.40
N ALA A 416 -14.64 -14.40 14.80
CA ALA A 416 -15.03 -13.19 14.09
C ALA A 416 -15.56 -13.47 12.69
N GLY A 417 -15.06 -14.50 12.00
CA GLY A 417 -15.59 -14.88 10.69
C GLY A 417 -14.91 -16.09 10.04
N TYR A 418 -15.24 -16.32 8.78
CA TYR A 418 -14.75 -17.43 7.97
C TYR A 418 -14.26 -16.96 6.61
N ALA A 419 -13.02 -17.29 6.25
CA ALA A 419 -12.43 -17.07 4.94
C ALA A 419 -12.62 -18.31 4.05
N ILE A 420 -13.14 -18.10 2.84
CA ILE A 420 -13.48 -19.18 1.89
C ILE A 420 -12.44 -19.18 0.79
N TRP A 421 -11.84 -20.34 0.59
CA TRP A 421 -10.79 -20.55 -0.40
C TRP A 421 -11.25 -21.55 -1.45
N ARG A 422 -11.01 -21.21 -2.72
CA ARG A 422 -11.20 -22.07 -3.89
C ARG A 422 -9.83 -22.39 -4.47
N GLY A 423 -9.36 -23.62 -4.26
CA GLY A 423 -7.97 -23.97 -4.51
C GLY A 423 -7.03 -23.19 -3.58
N LEU A 424 -6.24 -22.29 -4.16
CA LEU A 424 -5.31 -21.42 -3.44
C LEU A 424 -5.75 -19.94 -3.48
N GLU A 425 -6.93 -19.64 -4.01
CA GLU A 425 -7.46 -18.28 -4.09
C GLU A 425 -8.53 -18.09 -3.01
N LYS A 426 -8.44 -17.01 -2.23
CA LYS A 426 -9.51 -16.60 -1.33
C LYS A 426 -10.60 -15.90 -2.15
N ILE A 427 -11.81 -16.45 -2.13
CA ILE A 427 -12.93 -15.95 -2.91
C ILE A 427 -13.94 -15.13 -2.10
N GLY A 428 -13.77 -15.07 -0.77
CA GLY A 428 -14.57 -14.20 0.08
C GLY A 428 -14.43 -14.48 1.57
N ASP A 429 -15.12 -13.65 2.36
CA ASP A 429 -15.32 -13.81 3.79
C ASP A 429 -16.82 -13.78 4.12
N THR A 430 -17.21 -14.42 5.22
CA THR A 430 -18.56 -14.32 5.76
C THR A 430 -18.56 -14.50 7.28
N HIS A 431 -19.56 -13.91 7.94
CA HIS A 431 -19.88 -14.14 9.34
C HIS A 431 -20.92 -15.26 9.52
N GLU A 432 -21.57 -15.66 8.43
CA GLU A 432 -22.56 -16.74 8.40
C GLU A 432 -21.87 -18.11 8.28
N LEU A 433 -22.57 -19.18 8.67
CA LEU A 433 -22.08 -20.57 8.52
C LEU A 433 -22.29 -21.15 7.11
N ASN A 434 -22.42 -20.27 6.12
CA ASN A 434 -22.63 -20.61 4.72
C ASN A 434 -22.04 -19.53 3.78
N PHE A 435 -21.73 -19.95 2.55
CA PHE A 435 -21.23 -19.08 1.48
C PHE A 435 -21.69 -19.62 0.12
N THR A 436 -22.04 -18.75 -0.82
CA THR A 436 -22.38 -19.15 -2.20
C THR A 436 -21.35 -18.61 -3.17
N ASP A 437 -20.60 -19.50 -3.84
CA ASP A 437 -19.74 -19.15 -4.96
C ASP A 437 -20.60 -19.11 -6.24
N THR A 438 -20.70 -17.91 -6.80
CA THR A 438 -21.48 -17.60 -8.03
C THR A 438 -20.59 -17.43 -9.26
N GLN A 439 -19.27 -17.60 -9.10
CA GLN A 439 -18.28 -17.43 -10.18
C GLN A 439 -17.80 -18.78 -10.71
N THR A 440 -18.65 -19.81 -10.60
CA THR A 440 -18.37 -21.17 -11.02
C THR A 440 -18.80 -21.39 -12.47
N GLN A 441 -18.14 -22.32 -13.16
CA GLN A 441 -18.34 -22.62 -14.57
C GLN A 441 -18.72 -24.10 -14.75
N PRO A 442 -19.64 -24.43 -15.68
CA PRO A 442 -19.98 -25.81 -16.05
C PRO A 442 -18.76 -26.64 -16.42
N GLY A 443 -18.77 -27.91 -16.04
CA GLY A 443 -17.69 -28.86 -16.31
C GLY A 443 -16.46 -28.72 -15.42
N MET A 444 -16.40 -27.69 -14.56
CA MET A 444 -15.25 -27.44 -13.70
C MET A 444 -15.41 -28.12 -12.34
N SER A 445 -14.30 -28.65 -11.83
CA SER A 445 -14.21 -29.17 -10.47
C SER A 445 -13.52 -28.15 -9.57
N TYR A 446 -14.16 -27.84 -8.46
CA TYR A 446 -13.69 -26.88 -7.46
C TYR A 446 -13.37 -27.60 -6.16
N ARG A 447 -12.29 -27.16 -5.53
CA ARG A 447 -11.86 -27.61 -4.21
C ARG A 447 -11.99 -26.44 -3.25
N TYR A 448 -12.81 -26.58 -2.21
CA TYR A 448 -13.02 -25.55 -1.22
C TYR A 448 -12.43 -25.90 0.13
N THR A 449 -11.85 -24.91 0.81
CA THR A 449 -11.48 -24.97 2.23
C THR A 449 -12.00 -23.73 2.94
N VAL A 450 -12.38 -23.89 4.20
CA VAL A 450 -12.86 -22.80 5.06
C VAL A 450 -11.89 -22.61 6.22
N ILE A 451 -11.54 -21.37 6.50
CA ILE A 451 -10.64 -21.00 7.60
C ILE A 451 -11.38 -20.05 8.53
N ALA A 452 -11.56 -20.43 9.80
CA ALA A 452 -12.10 -19.52 10.81
C ALA A 452 -11.00 -18.55 11.29
N TYR A 453 -11.40 -17.33 11.61
CA TYR A 453 -10.55 -16.34 12.26
C TYR A 453 -11.30 -15.66 13.41
N ASP A 454 -10.56 -15.23 14.44
CA ASP A 454 -11.08 -14.46 15.57
C ASP A 454 -10.87 -12.94 15.37
N ALA A 455 -11.30 -12.14 16.34
CA ALA A 455 -11.13 -10.68 16.30
C ALA A 455 -9.67 -10.24 16.52
N ALA A 456 -8.82 -11.15 17.00
CA ALA A 456 -7.39 -10.96 17.18
C ALA A 456 -6.56 -11.42 15.94
N ASN A 457 -7.22 -11.82 14.84
CA ASN A 457 -6.64 -12.37 13.61
C ASN A 457 -5.80 -13.63 13.79
N ASN A 458 -6.09 -14.46 14.79
CA ASN A 458 -5.59 -15.82 14.78
C ASN A 458 -6.42 -16.64 13.78
N PHE A 459 -5.74 -17.30 12.84
CA PHE A 459 -6.38 -18.14 11.82
C PHE A 459 -6.28 -19.61 12.19
N ALA A 460 -7.40 -20.31 12.11
CA ALA A 460 -7.45 -21.75 12.27
C ALA A 460 -6.61 -22.46 11.17
N THR A 461 -6.22 -23.70 11.42
CA THR A 461 -5.80 -24.59 10.33
C THR A 461 -6.94 -24.73 9.31
N PRO A 462 -6.67 -24.75 7.99
CA PRO A 462 -7.72 -24.93 6.98
C PRO A 462 -8.55 -26.19 7.21
N SER A 463 -9.85 -26.14 6.93
CA SER A 463 -10.73 -27.31 7.00
C SER A 463 -10.22 -28.49 6.15
N GLN A 464 -10.78 -29.69 6.38
CA GLN A 464 -10.71 -30.72 5.34
C GLN A 464 -11.34 -30.18 4.04
N PRO A 465 -10.68 -30.37 2.89
CA PRO A 465 -11.19 -29.83 1.65
C PRO A 465 -12.43 -30.59 1.20
N VAL A 466 -13.40 -29.87 0.64
CA VAL A 466 -14.54 -30.46 -0.07
C VAL A 466 -14.39 -30.20 -1.56
N ASN A 467 -14.59 -31.24 -2.37
CA ASN A 467 -14.57 -31.14 -3.82
C ASN A 467 -16.00 -31.19 -4.35
N VAL A 468 -16.29 -30.38 -5.37
CA VAL A 468 -17.55 -30.39 -6.08
C VAL A 468 -17.29 -30.17 -7.56
N THR A 469 -17.99 -30.93 -8.40
CA THR A 469 -17.94 -30.78 -9.86
C THR A 469 -19.25 -30.15 -10.30
N VAL A 470 -19.17 -29.01 -10.99
CA VAL A 470 -20.34 -28.38 -11.60
C VAL A 470 -20.66 -29.16 -12.88
N PRO A 471 -21.89 -29.67 -13.04
CA PRO A 471 -22.27 -30.41 -14.24
C PRO A 471 -22.09 -29.56 -15.49
N ASP A 472 -21.78 -30.22 -16.60
CA ASP A 472 -21.82 -29.58 -17.91
C ASP A 472 -23.25 -29.11 -18.24
N ASN A 473 -23.35 -28.07 -19.06
CA ASN A 473 -24.62 -27.65 -19.65
C ASN A 473 -25.01 -28.65 -20.76
N ASP A 474 -25.34 -29.90 -20.42
CA ASP A 474 -25.94 -30.79 -21.41
C ASP A 474 -27.04 -31.68 -20.83
N ASP A 475 -28.23 -31.48 -21.41
CA ASP A 475 -29.41 -32.32 -21.28
C ASP A 475 -29.21 -33.60 -22.10
N GLY A 476 -29.00 -34.74 -21.42
CA GLY A 476 -29.46 -36.05 -21.92
C GLY A 476 -28.41 -37.09 -22.34
N GLY A 477 -28.27 -38.11 -21.49
CA GLY A 477 -28.36 -39.53 -21.88
C GLY A 477 -27.10 -40.26 -22.38
N GLY A 478 -26.71 -41.30 -21.64
CA GLY A 478 -25.99 -42.46 -22.19
C GLY A 478 -24.86 -43.01 -21.31
N GLU A 479 -25.09 -44.17 -20.68
CA GLU A 479 -24.07 -45.01 -20.04
C GLU A 479 -23.14 -45.67 -21.08
N GLU A 480 -21.86 -45.84 -20.74
CA GLU A 480 -21.12 -47.12 -20.60
C GLU A 480 -19.58 -46.91 -20.69
N GLY A 481 -18.84 -47.69 -19.89
CA GLY A 481 -17.44 -47.44 -19.53
C GLY A 481 -16.33 -48.00 -20.43
N GLY A 482 -15.07 -47.82 -19.96
CA GLY A 482 -13.89 -48.50 -20.50
C GLY A 482 -12.56 -47.84 -20.06
N GLN A 483 -11.70 -48.61 -19.39
CA GLN A 483 -10.32 -48.23 -19.08
C GLN A 483 -9.45 -48.15 -20.35
N GLY A 484 -8.77 -47.02 -20.57
CA GLY A 484 -7.75 -46.83 -21.60
C GLY A 484 -7.16 -45.41 -21.52
N GLY A 485 -5.84 -45.29 -21.34
CA GLY A 485 -5.18 -44.01 -21.12
C GLY A 485 -5.12 -43.12 -22.36
N ASP A 486 -5.87 -42.01 -22.35
CA ASP A 486 -5.73 -40.93 -23.32
C ASP A 486 -4.73 -39.89 -22.81
N VAL A 487 -3.64 -39.71 -23.56
CA VAL A 487 -2.66 -38.63 -23.33
C VAL A 487 -3.28 -37.34 -23.85
N THR A 488 -3.67 -36.45 -22.93
CA THR A 488 -4.30 -35.16 -23.26
C THR A 488 -3.30 -34.01 -23.18
N PRO A 489 -3.48 -32.88 -23.90
CA PRO A 489 -2.58 -31.74 -23.77
C PRO A 489 -2.47 -31.24 -22.33
N PHE A 490 -1.27 -30.84 -21.90
CA PHE A 490 -1.11 -30.14 -20.63
C PHE A 490 -1.95 -28.86 -20.65
N THR A 491 -2.75 -28.67 -19.61
CA THR A 491 -3.76 -27.63 -19.49
C THR A 491 -3.58 -26.98 -18.12
N PRO A 492 -3.15 -25.71 -18.05
CA PRO A 492 -3.12 -24.96 -16.79
C PRO A 492 -4.51 -24.98 -16.13
N GLY A 493 -4.55 -25.16 -14.81
CA GLY A 493 -5.77 -25.27 -14.02
C GLY A 493 -6.32 -26.70 -13.88
N LYS A 494 -5.86 -27.68 -14.68
CA LYS A 494 -6.29 -29.08 -14.55
C LYS A 494 -5.54 -29.78 -13.42
N LEU A 495 -6.26 -30.58 -12.62
CA LEU A 495 -5.64 -31.46 -11.61
C LEU A 495 -5.04 -32.69 -12.30
N TYR A 496 -3.80 -33.01 -11.96
CA TYR A 496 -3.08 -34.19 -12.42
C TYR A 496 -2.74 -35.10 -11.25
N ALA A 497 -3.13 -36.37 -11.34
CA ALA A 497 -2.75 -37.42 -10.40
C ALA A 497 -1.38 -38.00 -10.76
N VAL A 498 -0.70 -38.60 -9.79
CA VAL A 498 0.56 -39.32 -10.05
C VAL A 498 0.31 -40.44 -11.06
N GLY A 499 1.07 -40.44 -12.15
CA GLY A 499 0.91 -41.38 -13.26
C GLY A 499 0.13 -40.85 -14.46
N ASP A 500 -0.57 -39.71 -14.34
CA ASP A 500 -1.24 -39.08 -15.47
C ASP A 500 -0.25 -38.69 -16.56
N LYS A 501 -0.64 -38.88 -17.82
CA LYS A 501 0.19 -38.55 -18.98
C LYS A 501 -0.39 -37.37 -19.74
N VAL A 502 0.48 -36.43 -20.08
CA VAL A 502 0.12 -35.23 -20.85
C VAL A 502 1.03 -35.02 -22.05
N LEU A 503 0.48 -34.40 -23.10
CA LEU A 503 1.24 -33.93 -24.25
C LEU A 503 1.61 -32.46 -24.04
N TYR A 504 2.90 -32.11 -24.14
CA TYR A 504 3.36 -30.72 -24.09
C TYR A 504 4.53 -30.51 -25.06
N GLU A 505 4.41 -29.52 -25.94
CA GLU A 505 5.38 -29.21 -27.01
C GLU A 505 5.82 -30.44 -27.82
N GLY A 506 4.89 -31.37 -28.06
CA GLY A 506 5.11 -32.59 -28.85
C GLY A 506 5.73 -33.75 -28.08
N ASN A 507 6.07 -33.59 -26.79
CA ASN A 507 6.60 -34.67 -25.94
C ASN A 507 5.56 -35.13 -24.91
N VAL A 508 5.64 -36.40 -24.52
CA VAL A 508 4.79 -36.97 -23.48
C VAL A 508 5.49 -36.88 -22.14
N TYR A 509 4.76 -36.39 -21.14
CA TYR A 509 5.25 -36.30 -19.77
C TYR A 509 4.30 -37.03 -18.83
N ARG A 510 4.88 -37.71 -17.85
CA ARG A 510 4.13 -38.38 -16.77
C ARG A 510 4.25 -37.57 -15.48
N CYS A 511 3.13 -37.37 -14.82
CA CYS A 511 3.04 -36.70 -13.53
C CYS A 511 3.69 -37.57 -12.43
N GLN A 512 4.66 -37.01 -11.69
CA GLN A 512 5.37 -37.71 -10.61
C GLN A 512 4.80 -37.37 -9.23
N ILE A 513 4.24 -36.18 -9.07
CA ILE A 513 3.66 -35.68 -7.83
C ILE A 513 2.33 -35.03 -8.19
N GLY A 514 1.23 -35.44 -7.56
CA GLY A 514 -0.09 -34.91 -7.89
C GLY A 514 -0.18 -33.40 -7.62
N HIS A 515 -0.66 -32.62 -8.59
CA HIS A 515 -0.72 -31.16 -8.52
C HIS A 515 -1.73 -30.59 -9.51
N THR A 516 -2.12 -29.33 -9.31
CA THR A 516 -2.87 -28.57 -10.32
C THR A 516 -1.87 -27.92 -11.28
N GLY A 517 -2.04 -28.14 -12.59
CA GLY A 517 -1.17 -27.57 -13.61
C GLY A 517 -1.15 -26.04 -13.53
N ALA A 518 0.03 -25.42 -13.61
CA ALA A 518 0.18 -23.98 -13.71
C ALA A 518 1.11 -23.65 -14.89
N SER A 519 0.94 -22.50 -15.52
CA SER A 519 1.73 -22.09 -16.68
C SER A 519 3.23 -22.03 -16.38
N HIS A 520 3.60 -21.70 -15.13
CA HIS A 520 4.98 -21.68 -14.64
C HIS A 520 5.48 -23.06 -14.16
N TRP A 521 4.61 -24.08 -14.14
CA TRP A 521 4.92 -25.48 -13.85
C TRP A 521 4.73 -26.37 -15.10
N SER A 522 5.00 -25.81 -16.27
CA SER A 522 4.91 -26.56 -17.52
C SER A 522 5.81 -27.81 -17.50
N PRO A 523 5.41 -28.91 -18.18
CA PRO A 523 6.13 -30.18 -18.10
C PRO A 523 7.63 -30.15 -18.48
N ASP A 524 8.06 -29.19 -19.30
CA ASP A 524 9.47 -28.98 -19.69
C ASP A 524 10.32 -28.32 -18.58
N ARG A 525 9.69 -27.56 -17.68
CA ARG A 525 10.36 -26.75 -16.64
C ARG A 525 10.31 -27.39 -15.26
N ALA A 526 9.15 -27.93 -14.88
CA ALA A 526 8.93 -28.49 -13.55
C ALA A 526 9.30 -29.97 -13.48
N ARG A 527 10.60 -30.28 -13.60
CA ARG A 527 11.14 -31.66 -13.64
C ARG A 527 10.95 -32.49 -12.36
N ASN A 528 10.54 -31.84 -11.28
CA ASN A 528 10.14 -32.48 -10.02
C ASN A 528 8.66 -32.92 -10.03
N LEU A 529 7.83 -32.32 -10.88
CA LEU A 529 6.41 -32.63 -11.03
C LEU A 529 6.15 -33.52 -12.25
N TRP A 530 7.00 -33.42 -13.27
CA TRP A 530 6.86 -34.10 -14.55
C TRP A 530 8.15 -34.81 -14.96
N VAL A 531 8.02 -36.02 -15.50
CA VAL A 531 9.13 -36.76 -16.11
C VAL A 531 8.80 -37.09 -17.56
N ALA A 532 9.72 -36.79 -18.47
CA ALA A 532 9.58 -37.16 -19.87
C ALA A 532 9.54 -38.69 -20.01
N GLU A 533 8.64 -39.19 -20.87
CA GLU A 533 8.57 -40.61 -21.27
C GLU A 533 9.18 -40.87 -22.65
#